data_AF-A0A553Y0B4-F1
#
_entry.id   AF-A0A553Y0B4-F1
#
_cell.length_a   1.000
_cell.length_b   1.000
_cell.length_c   1.000
_cell.angle_alpha   90.00
_cell.angle_beta   90.00
_cell.angle_gamma   90.00
#
_symmetry.space_group_name_H-M   'P 1'
#
loop_
_entity.id
_entity.type
_entity.pdbx_description
1 polymer ?
#
loop_
_entity_poly.entity_id
_entity_poly.type
_entity_poly.pdbx_seq_one_letter_code
_entity_poly.pdbx_strand_id
1 'polypeptide(L)' 'MRCVIARFPFDLIKTEVQDAMKGITPEPVTGDSVLIGRRHYPVKQVGEVITRQDRRDFTAGEVTRALTRLGFTCH' A
#
# COMPACT_ATOMS: atom_id res chain seq x y z
N MET A 1 -4.10 -4.40 -11.98
CA MET A 1 -3.97 -2.98 -12.37
C MET A 1 -2.49 -2.65 -12.49
N ARG A 2 -2.06 -2.15 -13.64
CA ARG A 2 -0.68 -1.70 -13.82
C ARG A 2 -0.49 -0.30 -13.24
N CYS A 3 0.56 -0.10 -12.46
CA CYS A 3 0.95 1.20 -11.92
C CYS A 3 2.48 1.32 -11.83
N VAL A 4 2.97 2.52 -11.52
CA VAL A 4 4.40 2.78 -11.32
C VAL A 4 4.60 3.29 -9.90
N ILE A 5 5.49 2.66 -9.15
CA ILE A 5 5.90 3.04 -7.79
C ILE A 5 7.43 3.04 -7.76
N ALA A 6 8.05 4.07 -7.16
CA ALA A 6 9.50 4.24 -7.15
C ALA A 6 10.15 4.15 -8.55
N ARG A 7 9.44 4.62 -9.59
CA ARG A 7 9.86 4.53 -11.01
C ARG A 7 9.89 3.11 -11.60
N PHE A 8 9.40 2.09 -10.88
CA PHE A 8 9.28 0.72 -11.39
C PHE A 8 7.83 0.35 -11.68
N PRO A 9 7.56 -0.40 -12.77
CA PRO A 9 6.22 -0.88 -13.08
C PRO A 9 5.83 -2.06 -12.18
N PHE A 10 4.59 -2.06 -11.69
CA PHE A 10 3.99 -3.16 -10.93
C PHE A 10 2.61 -3.49 -11.48
N ASP A 11 2.30 -4.77 -11.53
CA ASP A 11 0.96 -5.29 -11.78
C ASP A 11 0.37 -5.76 -10.45
N LEU A 12 -0.53 -4.95 -9.89
CA LEU A 12 -1.11 -5.21 -8.58
C LEU A 12 -2.54 -5.73 -8.71
N ILE A 13 -2.91 -6.71 -7.88
CA ILE A 13 -4.27 -7.21 -7.74
C ILE A 13 -4.75 -6.97 -6.31
N LYS A 14 -5.99 -6.52 -6.16
CA LYS A 14 -6.55 -6.14 -4.84
C LYS A 14 -6.48 -7.29 -3.82
N THR A 15 -6.81 -8.51 -4.26
CA THR A 15 -6.77 -9.71 -3.42
C THR A 15 -5.35 -10.06 -2.98
N GLU A 16 -4.37 -9.94 -3.87
CA GLU A 16 -2.95 -10.18 -3.53
C GLU A 16 -2.44 -9.18 -2.50
N VAL A 17 -2.84 -7.91 -2.59
CA VAL A 17 -2.53 -6.92 -1.55
C VAL A 17 -3.15 -7.31 -0.21
N GLN A 18 -4.42 -7.75 -0.20
CA GLN A 18 -5.08 -8.20 1.04
C GLN A 18 -4.39 -9.44 1.63
N ASP A 19 -3.99 -10.39 0.79
CA ASP A 19 -3.32 -11.61 1.19
C ASP A 19 -1.91 -11.33 1.74
N ALA A 20 -1.15 -10.46 1.08
CA ALA A 20 0.18 -10.05 1.53
C ALA A 20 0.14 -9.34 2.90
N MET A 21 -0.96 -8.67 3.23
CA MET A 21 -1.15 -7.97 4.51
C MET A 21 -1.71 -8.86 5.62
N LYS A 22 -2.04 -10.13 5.36
CA LYS A 22 -2.49 -11.06 6.42
C LYS A 22 -1.37 -11.30 7.43
N GLY A 23 -1.71 -11.20 8.71
CA GLY A 23 -0.75 -11.41 9.80
C GLY A 23 0.22 -10.26 10.03
N ILE A 24 0.19 -9.20 9.21
CA ILE A 24 0.99 -8.01 9.42
C ILE A 24 0.35 -7.16 10.53
N THR A 25 1.13 -6.82 11.55
CA THR A 25 0.69 -5.90 12.61
C THR A 25 0.73 -4.47 12.08
N PRO A 26 -0.36 -3.69 12.19
CA PRO A 26 -0.34 -2.29 11.79
C PRO A 26 0.65 -1.48 12.62
N GLU A 27 1.40 -0.63 11.95
CA GLU A 27 2.20 0.41 12.60
C GLU A 27 1.31 1.59 13.02
N PRO A 28 1.77 2.42 13.98
CA PRO A 28 1.07 3.66 14.34
C PRO A 28 0.82 4.53 13.12
N VAL A 29 -0.44 4.91 12.91
CA VAL A 29 -0.85 5.79 11.81
C VAL A 29 -0.54 7.24 12.19
N THR A 30 0.39 7.87 11.48
CA THR A 30 0.79 9.27 11.68
C THR A 30 0.50 10.16 10.46
N GLY A 31 -0.15 9.63 9.43
CA GLY A 31 -0.44 10.31 8.16
C GLY A 31 -1.28 9.40 7.25
N ASP A 32 -1.07 9.50 5.93
CA ASP A 32 -1.79 8.71 4.92
C ASP A 32 -1.92 7.23 5.32
N SER A 33 -3.16 6.75 5.36
CA SER A 33 -3.49 5.39 5.75
C SER A 33 -4.45 4.72 4.78
N VAL A 34 -4.49 3.40 4.82
CA VAL A 34 -5.42 2.58 4.04
C VAL A 34 -6.14 1.59 4.96
N LEU A 35 -7.45 1.45 4.74
CA LEU A 35 -8.25 0.42 5.39
C LEU A 35 -8.10 -0.91 4.63
N ILE A 36 -7.54 -1.92 5.30
CA ILE A 36 -7.43 -3.30 4.78
C ILE A 36 -8.11 -4.25 5.77
N GLY A 37 -9.21 -4.85 5.34
CA GLY A 37 -10.08 -5.61 6.22
C GLY A 37 -10.73 -4.69 7.27
N ARG A 38 -10.31 -4.82 8.53
CA ARG A 38 -10.81 -4.03 9.67
C ARG A 38 -9.72 -3.17 10.34
N ARG A 39 -8.56 -3.03 9.69
CA ARG A 39 -7.37 -2.37 10.26
C ARG A 39 -6.90 -1.25 9.33
N HIS A 40 -6.45 -0.16 9.92
CA HIS A 40 -5.78 0.92 9.23
C HIS A 40 -4.27 0.66 9.23
N TYR A 41 -3.65 0.77 8.07
CA TYR A 41 -2.20 0.66 7.91
C TYR A 41 -1.66 1.96 7.31
N PRO A 42 -0.50 2.46 7.74
CA PRO A 42 0.21 3.49 6.99
C PRO A 42 0.43 3.04 5.55
N VAL A 43 0.14 3.91 4.57
CA VAL A 43 0.30 3.52 3.17
C VAL A 43 1.73 3.15 2.83
N LYS A 44 2.73 3.74 3.51
CA LYS A 44 4.14 3.38 3.31
C LYS A 44 4.50 1.99 3.83
N GLN A 45 3.83 1.53 4.89
CA GLN A 45 3.97 0.14 5.35
C GLN A 45 3.43 -0.83 4.30
N VAL A 46 2.23 -0.57 3.77
CA VAL A 46 1.64 -1.42 2.73
C VAL A 46 2.49 -1.40 1.46
N GLY A 47 2.97 -0.22 1.06
CA GLY A 47 3.85 -0.05 -0.09
C GLY A 47 5.11 -0.91 0.01
N GLU A 48 5.79 -0.91 1.15
CA GLU A 48 6.97 -1.74 1.39
C GLU A 48 6.65 -3.24 1.25
N VAL A 49 5.55 -3.70 1.85
CA VAL A 49 5.16 -5.12 1.80
C VAL A 49 4.87 -5.57 0.37
N ILE A 50 4.11 -4.79 -0.42
CA ILE A 50 3.65 -5.21 -1.75
C ILE A 50 4.68 -4.99 -2.85
N THR A 51 5.59 -4.02 -2.69
CA THR A 51 6.64 -3.73 -3.68
C THR A 51 7.99 -4.36 -3.33
N ARG A 52 8.20 -4.70 -2.05
CA ARG A 52 9.49 -5.09 -1.46
C ARG A 52 10.60 -4.04 -1.63
N GLN A 53 10.21 -2.79 -1.85
CA GLN A 53 11.13 -1.65 -1.96
C GLN A 53 11.30 -0.96 -0.62
N ASP A 54 12.42 -0.25 -0.46
CA ASP A 54 12.65 0.58 0.72
C ASP A 54 11.67 1.77 0.71
N ARG A 55 11.12 2.12 1.87
CA ARG A 55 10.19 3.24 2.01
C ARG A 55 10.77 4.58 1.58
N ARG A 56 12.10 4.71 1.47
CA ARG A 56 12.78 5.91 0.96
C ARG A 56 12.65 6.07 -0.56
N ASP A 57 12.35 4.98 -1.28
CA ASP A 57 12.33 4.97 -2.75
C ASP A 57 10.99 5.46 -3.32
N PHE A 58 9.93 5.48 -2.51
CA PHE A 58 8.61 5.95 -2.92
C PHE A 58 7.96 6.90 -1.89
N THR A 59 7.01 7.67 -2.39
CA THR A 59 6.20 8.61 -1.62
C THR A 59 4.91 7.96 -1.14
N ALA A 60 4.35 8.48 -0.04
CA ALA A 60 3.03 8.05 0.44
C ALA A 60 1.97 8.23 -0.66
N GLY A 61 1.98 9.39 -1.34
CA GLY A 61 1.03 9.69 -2.41
C GLY A 61 1.08 8.75 -3.62
N GLU A 62 2.25 8.20 -3.99
CA GLU A 62 2.31 7.15 -5.03
C GLU A 62 1.53 5.91 -4.62
N VAL A 63 1.74 5.45 -3.38
CA VAL A 63 1.08 4.25 -2.87
C VAL A 63 -0.41 4.52 -2.63
N THR A 64 -0.79 5.68 -2.07
CA THR A 64 -2.18 6.09 -1.89
C THR A 64 -2.94 6.06 -3.21
N ARG A 65 -2.39 6.66 -4.29
CA ARG A 65 -3.01 6.64 -5.62
C ARG A 65 -3.15 5.23 -6.17
N ALA A 66 -2.14 4.38 -5.99
CA ALA A 66 -2.21 2.99 -6.45
C ALA A 66 -3.31 2.22 -5.71
N LEU A 67 -3.36 2.32 -4.38
CA LEU A 67 -4.35 1.62 -3.54
C LEU A 67 -5.78 2.13 -3.79
N THR A 68 -5.98 3.44 -3.92
CA THR A 68 -7.29 4.00 -4.27
C THR A 68 -7.76 3.50 -5.64
N ARG A 69 -6.88 3.44 -6.64
CA ARG A 69 -7.23 2.89 -7.97
C ARG A 69 -7.50 1.38 -7.96
N LEU A 70 -6.91 0.64 -7.02
CA LEU A 70 -7.26 -0.76 -6.74
C LEU A 70 -8.59 -0.91 -5.98
N GLY A 71 -9.21 0.20 -5.58
CA GLY A 71 -10.49 0.23 -4.87
C GLY A 71 -10.36 0.05 -3.35
N PHE A 72 -9.21 0.37 -2.76
CA PHE A 72 -9.10 0.53 -1.31
C PHE A 72 -9.57 1.91 -0.87
N THR A 73 -10.05 2.00 0.38
CA THR A 73 -10.36 3.26 1.04
C THR A 73 -9.10 3.78 1.73
N CYS A 74 -8.64 4.96 1.31
CA CYS A 74 -7.49 5.64 1.92
C CYS A 74 -7.97 6.92 2.64
N HIS A 75 -7.25 7.31 3.70
CA HIS A 75 -7.50 8.50 4.52
C HIS A 75 -6.23 9.31 4.70
#